data_AF-A0A0A8ZI02-F1
#
_entry.id   AF-A0A0A8ZI02-F1
#
_cell.length_a   1.000
_cell.length_b   1.000
_cell.length_c   1.000
_cell.angle_alpha   90.00
_cell.angle_beta   90.00
_cell.angle_gamma   90.00
#
_symmetry.space_group_name_H-M   'P 1'
#
loop_
_entity.id
_entity.type
_entity.pdbx_description
1 polymer ?
#
loop_
_entity_poly.entity_id
_entity_poly.type
_entity_poly.pdbx_seq_one_letter_code
_entity_poly.pdbx_strand_id
1 'polypeptide(L)'
;MMSSLTGMFFDDSSLDDDDDFEVAMLLLADVENKKRPKHGGSIPRHVVVHWNKQQGHDKFFEDYFADDPVYGPTTFRRHGTCNSQGIVMIQ
;
A
#
# COMPACT_ATOMS: atom_id res chain seq x y z
N MET A 1 11.96 -24.01 11.26
CA MET A 1 12.67 -24.02 12.55
C MET A 1 13.49 -22.74 12.61
N MET A 2 13.10 -21.78 13.45
CA MET A 2 13.89 -20.57 13.68
C MET A 2 14.74 -20.86 14.91
N SER A 3 16.00 -21.22 14.71
CA SER A 3 16.97 -21.30 15.80
C SER A 3 17.18 -19.89 16.33
N SER A 4 16.71 -19.62 17.55
CA SER A 4 16.94 -18.35 18.22
C SER A 4 18.40 -18.27 18.61
N LEU A 5 19.14 -17.27 18.12
CA LEU A 5 20.55 -17.02 18.46
C LEU A 5 20.79 -17.03 19.98
N THR A 6 19.81 -16.57 20.75
CA THR A 6 19.82 -16.58 22.22
C THR A 6 19.95 -17.98 22.83
N GLY A 7 19.45 -19.02 22.17
CA GLY A 7 19.52 -20.40 22.67
C GLY A 7 20.89 -21.06 22.49
N MET A 8 21.74 -20.52 21.61
CA MET A 8 23.11 -21.01 21.41
C MET A 8 24.12 -20.36 22.37
N PHE A 9 23.77 -19.23 22.99
CA PHE A 9 24.68 -18.42 23.83
C PHE A 9 24.73 -18.88 25.30
N PHE A 10 23.61 -19.31 25.88
CA PHE A 10 23.56 -19.70 27.30
C PHE A 10 24.17 -21.08 27.61
N ASP A 11 24.49 -21.87 26.59
CA ASP A 11 25.00 -23.26 26.76
C ASP A 11 26.54 -23.33 26.73
N ASP A 12 27.24 -22.25 26.39
CA ASP A 12 28.71 -22.15 26.46
C ASP A 12 29.12 -21.24 27.62
N SER A 13 29.20 -21.81 28.84
CA SER A 13 29.56 -21.10 30.08
C SER A 13 31.04 -20.68 30.17
N SER A 14 31.64 -20.22 29.06
CA SER A 14 33.05 -19.81 28.97
C SER A 14 33.26 -18.58 28.07
N LEU A 15 32.29 -17.67 28.00
CA LEU A 15 32.51 -16.36 27.37
C LEU A 15 33.21 -15.44 28.38
N ASP A 16 34.30 -14.79 27.97
CA ASP A 16 35.06 -13.85 28.80
C ASP A 16 34.28 -12.52 28.92
N ASP A 17 34.39 -11.82 30.06
CA ASP A 17 33.57 -10.62 30.37
C ASP A 17 33.64 -9.52 29.28
N ASP A 18 34.72 -9.48 28.48
CA ASP A 18 34.92 -8.51 27.38
C ASP A 18 34.04 -8.82 26.14
N ASP A 19 33.78 -10.09 25.85
CA ASP A 19 32.98 -10.53 24.71
C ASP A 19 31.47 -10.36 24.98
N ASP A 20 31.07 -10.40 26.26
CA ASP A 20 29.68 -10.15 26.69
C ASP A 20 29.21 -8.73 26.31
N PHE A 21 30.11 -7.75 26.43
CA PHE A 21 29.84 -6.37 26.05
C PHE A 21 29.62 -6.23 24.53
N GLU A 22 30.42 -6.93 23.73
CA GLU A 22 30.30 -6.89 22.27
C GLU A 22 29.00 -7.55 21.79
N VAL A 23 28.63 -8.69 22.39
CA VAL A 23 27.37 -9.39 22.09
C VAL A 23 26.16 -8.57 22.53
N ALA A 24 26.23 -7.90 23.69
CA ALA A 24 25.18 -7.02 24.17
C ALA A 24 24.97 -5.80 23.24
N MET A 25 26.07 -5.21 22.75
CA MET A 25 26.03 -4.11 21.78
C MET A 25 25.39 -4.55 20.45
N LEU A 26 25.76 -5.72 19.94
CA LEU A 26 25.19 -6.28 18.72
C LEU A 26 23.67 -6.54 18.89
N LEU A 27 23.25 -7.04 20.05
CA LEU A 27 21.84 -7.27 20.37
C LEU A 27 21.03 -5.96 20.41
N LEU A 28 21.58 -4.90 21.02
CA LEU A 28 20.94 -3.59 21.05
C LEU A 28 20.77 -3.00 19.65
N ALA A 29 21.78 -3.11 18.79
CA ALA A 29 21.72 -2.67 17.40
C ALA A 29 20.62 -3.42 16.62
N ASP A 30 20.48 -4.72 16.88
CA ASP A 30 19.48 -5.57 16.25
C ASP A 30 18.04 -5.24 16.74
N VAL A 31 17.88 -4.92 18.02
CA VAL A 31 16.61 -4.45 18.61
C VAL A 31 16.22 -3.10 18.01
N GLU A 32 17.18 -2.21 17.79
CA GLU A 32 16.95 -0.93 17.14
C GLU A 32 16.55 -1.07 15.67
N ASN A 33 17.21 -1.95 14.92
CA ASN A 33 16.87 -2.22 13.52
C ASN A 33 15.52 -2.92 13.34
N LYS A 34 15.04 -3.63 14.37
CA LYS A 34 13.70 -4.28 14.38
C LYS A 34 12.55 -3.32 14.70
N LYS A 35 12.83 -2.03 14.95
CA LYS A 35 11.78 -0.99 15.07
C LYS A 35 11.10 -0.83 13.72
N ARG A 36 9.97 -1.52 13.54
CA ARG A 36 9.11 -1.37 12.36
C ARG A 36 8.75 0.10 12.22
N PRO A 37 8.85 0.71 11.01
CA PRO A 37 8.41 2.08 10.83
C PRO A 37 6.96 2.17 11.27
N LYS A 38 6.68 3.11 12.16
CA LYS A 38 5.33 3.32 12.68
C LYS A 38 4.48 3.77 11.49
N HIS A 39 3.64 2.88 10.96
CA HIS A 39 2.72 3.22 9.86
C HIS A 39 1.93 4.45 10.30
N GLY A 40 2.03 5.53 9.50
CA GLY A 40 1.52 6.85 9.85
C GLY A 40 0.07 6.78 10.34
N GLY A 41 -0.19 7.36 11.51
CA GLY A 41 -1.54 7.45 12.05
C GLY A 41 -2.45 8.34 11.20
N SER A 42 -3.74 8.36 11.54
CA SER A 42 -4.70 9.26 10.91
C SER A 42 -4.27 10.72 11.10
N ILE A 43 -4.35 11.50 10.01
CA ILE A 43 -4.06 12.94 10.05
C ILE A 43 -5.17 13.60 10.88
N PRO A 44 -4.87 14.22 12.04
CA PRO A 44 -5.87 14.95 12.79
C PRO A 44 -6.39 16.10 11.92
N ARG A 45 -7.73 16.22 11.81
CA ARG A 45 -8.48 17.08 10.85
C ARG A 45 -8.77 16.50 9.46
N HIS A 46 -8.70 15.18 9.27
CA HIS A 46 -9.30 14.57 8.08
C HIS A 46 -10.82 14.78 8.07
N VAL A 47 -11.30 15.72 7.25
CA VAL A 47 -12.73 15.94 7.00
C VAL A 47 -13.20 14.92 5.97
N VAL A 48 -14.04 13.99 6.41
CA VAL A 48 -14.68 13.04 5.51
C VAL A 48 -15.78 13.77 4.75
N VAL A 49 -15.50 14.12 3.48
CA VAL A 49 -16.50 14.70 2.59
C VAL A 49 -17.30 13.56 1.95
N HIS A 50 -18.58 13.50 2.25
CA HIS A 50 -19.50 12.50 1.71
C HIS A 50 -19.97 12.95 0.33
N TRP A 51 -19.10 12.85 -0.68
CA TRP A 51 -19.54 13.03 -2.05
C TRP A 51 -20.48 11.90 -2.43
N ASN A 52 -21.59 12.24 -3.09
CA ASN A 52 -22.54 11.27 -3.61
C ASN A 52 -21.85 10.48 -4.73
N LYS A 53 -21.16 9.40 -4.34
CA LYS A 53 -20.40 8.54 -5.25
C LYS A 53 -21.29 7.97 -6.35
N GLN A 54 -22.55 7.70 -6.03
CA GLN A 54 -23.53 7.19 -6.99
C GLN A 54 -23.78 8.23 -8.09
N GLN A 55 -24.08 9.46 -7.71
CA GLN A 55 -24.32 10.54 -8.69
C GLN A 55 -23.09 10.83 -9.54
N GLY A 56 -21.88 10.79 -8.95
CA GLY A 56 -20.65 10.93 -9.70
C GLY A 56 -20.43 9.79 -10.70
N HIS A 57 -20.77 8.56 -10.32
CA HIS A 57 -20.69 7.39 -11.18
C HIS A 57 -21.68 7.46 -12.34
N ASP A 58 -22.94 7.79 -12.06
CA ASP A 58 -23.99 7.87 -13.09
C ASP A 58 -23.64 8.93 -14.13
N LYS A 59 -23.21 10.12 -13.67
CA LYS A 59 -22.74 11.19 -14.56
C LYS A 59 -21.52 10.77 -15.36
N PHE A 60 -20.55 10.11 -14.73
CA PHE A 60 -19.35 9.63 -15.43
C PHE A 60 -19.72 8.61 -16.53
N PHE A 61 -20.68 7.72 -16.26
CA PHE A 61 -21.16 6.75 -17.23
C PHE A 61 -21.89 7.41 -18.40
N GLU A 62 -22.79 8.35 -18.12
CA GLU A 62 -23.52 9.11 -19.15
C GLU A 62 -22.56 9.92 -20.03
N ASP A 63 -21.66 10.70 -19.42
CA ASP A 63 -20.67 11.52 -20.15
C ASP A 63 -19.68 10.65 -20.93
N TYR A 64 -19.38 9.42 -20.45
CA TYR A 64 -18.47 8.50 -21.14
C TYR A 64 -19.10 7.93 -22.41
N PHE A 65 -20.40 7.62 -22.42
CA PHE A 65 -21.10 7.05 -23.57
C PHE A 65 -21.85 8.08 -24.42
N ALA A 66 -21.74 9.37 -24.10
CA ALA A 66 -22.27 10.43 -24.94
C ALA A 66 -21.58 10.48 -26.32
N ASP A 67 -22.29 11.03 -27.30
CA ASP A 67 -21.77 11.30 -28.64
C ASP A 67 -20.63 12.33 -28.61
N ASP A 68 -20.69 13.30 -27.68
CA ASP A 68 -19.64 14.28 -27.40
C ASP A 68 -19.12 14.09 -25.95
N PRO A 69 -18.17 13.16 -25.73
CA PRO A 69 -17.74 12.81 -24.40
C PRO A 69 -16.85 13.90 -23.78
N VAL A 70 -17.12 14.21 -22.51
CA VAL A 70 -16.31 15.16 -21.72
C VAL A 70 -14.85 14.70 -21.61
N TYR A 71 -14.62 13.39 -21.61
CA TYR A 71 -13.30 12.79 -21.54
C TYR A 71 -12.87 12.22 -22.89
N GLY A 72 -11.94 12.91 -23.54
CA GLY A 72 -11.41 12.52 -24.84
C GLY A 72 -10.44 11.32 -24.78
N PRO A 73 -9.91 10.90 -25.95
CA PRO A 73 -9.02 9.73 -26.08
C PRO A 73 -7.72 9.81 -25.26
N THR A 74 -7.33 11.03 -24.87
CA THR A 74 -6.13 11.31 -24.07
C THR A 74 -6.33 11.00 -22.59
N THR A 75 -7.58 11.08 -22.09
CA THR A 75 -7.93 10.76 -20.71
C THR A 75 -8.35 9.31 -20.56
N PHE A 76 -9.13 8.78 -21.51
CA PHE A 76 -9.50 7.37 -21.56
C PHE A 76 -9.44 6.82 -22.98
N ARG A 77 -8.85 5.63 -23.15
CA ARG A 77 -8.95 4.90 -24.41
C ARG A 77 -10.27 4.14 -24.46
N ARG A 78 -11.18 4.60 -25.32
CA ARG A 78 -12.43 3.87 -25.61
C ARG A 78 -12.11 2.72 -26.55
N HIS A 79 -12.29 1.48 -26.09
CA HIS A 79 -12.30 0.30 -26.96
C HIS A 79 -13.75 0.06 -27.38
N GLY A 80 -14.13 0.55 -28.55
CA GLY A 80 -15.49 0.46 -29.10
C GLY A 80 -16.17 1.82 -29.24
N THR A 81 -16.94 1.99 -30.32
CA THR A 81 -17.79 3.15 -30.56
C THR A 81 -19.20 2.84 -30.08
N CYS A 82 -19.84 3.78 -29.39
CA CYS A 82 -21.28 3.76 -29.22
C CYS A 82 -21.87 4.68 -30.30
N ASN A 83 -22.79 4.15 -31.09
CA ASN A 83 -23.63 4.89 -32.02
C ASN A 83 -25.08 4.77 -31.53
N SER A 84 -26.00 5.58 -32.07
CA SER A 84 -27.43 5.63 -31.66
C SER A 84 -28.20 4.30 -31.76
N GLN A 85 -27.54 3.23 -32.19
CA GLN A 85 -28.04 1.86 -32.33
C GLN A 85 -27.52 0.90 -31.23
N GLY A 86 -26.61 1.35 -30.34
CA GLY A 86 -26.06 0.54 -29.24
C GLY A 86 -24.53 0.52 -29.16
N ILE A 87 -23.98 -0.19 -28.17
CA ILE A 87 -22.54 -0.38 -27.99
C ILE A 87 -22.06 -1.51 -28.91
N VAL A 88 -21.16 -1.20 -29.86
CA VAL A 88 -20.51 -2.22 -30.69
C VAL A 88 -19.12 -2.50 -30.12
N MET A 89 -18.96 -3.65 -29.47
CA MET A 89 -17.67 -4.15 -29.02
C MET A 89 -16.90 -4.66 -30.25
N ILE A 90 -15.83 -3.97 -30.63
CA ILE A 90 -14.95 -4.39 -31.73
C ILE A 90 -14.11 -5.56 -31.21
N GLN A 91 -14.22 -6.72 -31.87
CA GLN A 91 -13.55 -7.98 -31.50
C GLN A 91 -12.06 -7.98 -31.84
#